data_AF-B4CUB7-F1
#
_entry.id   AF-B4CUB7-F1
#
_cell.length_a   1.000
_cell.length_b   1.000
_cell.length_c   1.000
_cell.angle_alpha   90.00
_cell.angle_beta   90.00
_cell.angle_gamma   90.00
#
_symmetry.space_group_name_H-M   'P 1'
#
loop_
_entity.id
_entity.type
_entity.pdbx_description
1 polymer ?
#
loop_
_entity_poly.entity_id
_entity_poly.type
_entity_poly.pdbx_seq_one_letter_code
_entity_poly.pdbx_strand_id
1 'polypeptide(L)'
;MDKVVDKHGTRAVAEAYLKYLYSPEGQDIAGKNYYRPRNTEAATKWAQNFAPIKLFTIDEKFGGWAKAQKTHFDDGGVFDSIYKP
;
A
#
# COMPACT_ATOMS: atom_id res chain seq x y z
N MET A 1 -9.08 -6.23 -12.04
CA MET A 1 -8.32 -7.41 -11.54
C MET A 1 -9.09 -8.69 -11.80
N ASP A 2 -10.33 -8.87 -11.30
CA ASP A 2 -11.10 -10.12 -11.46
C ASP A 2 -11.25 -10.62 -12.90
N LYS A 3 -11.55 -9.75 -13.87
CA LYS A 3 -11.77 -10.14 -15.28
C LYS A 3 -10.58 -10.80 -15.98
N VAL A 4 -9.34 -10.54 -15.54
CA VAL A 4 -8.13 -11.08 -16.20
C VAL A 4 -7.82 -12.48 -15.68
N VAL A 5 -7.98 -12.69 -14.38
CA VAL A 5 -7.65 -13.96 -13.71
C VAL A 5 -8.63 -15.07 -14.09
N ASP A 6 -9.90 -14.72 -14.33
CA ASP A 6 -10.91 -15.66 -14.82
C ASP A 6 -10.67 -16.08 -16.28
N LYS A 7 -10.21 -15.14 -17.12
CA LYS A 7 -9.93 -15.41 -18.54
C LYS A 7 -8.72 -16.33 -18.76
N HIS A 8 -7.75 -16.31 -17.83
CA HIS A 8 -6.52 -17.10 -17.92
C HIS A 8 -6.49 -18.31 -16.97
N GLY A 9 -7.53 -18.54 -16.17
CA GLY A 9 -7.59 -19.66 -15.22
C GLY A 9 -6.56 -19.59 -14.08
N THR A 10 -5.92 -18.43 -13.86
CA THR A 10 -4.83 -18.26 -12.90
C THR A 10 -5.28 -17.76 -11.53
N ARG A 11 -6.60 -17.65 -11.31
CA ARG A 11 -7.18 -17.08 -10.08
C ARG A 11 -6.59 -17.69 -8.81
N ALA A 12 -6.53 -19.03 -8.74
CA ALA A 12 -6.01 -19.73 -7.57
C ALA A 12 -4.54 -19.37 -7.27
N VAL A 13 -3.70 -19.31 -8.30
CA VAL A 13 -2.27 -18.97 -8.16
C VAL A 13 -2.08 -17.50 -7.81
N ALA A 14 -2.83 -16.60 -8.44
CA ALA A 14 -2.76 -15.17 -8.15
C ALA A 14 -3.24 -14.85 -6.73
N GLU A 15 -4.35 -15.45 -6.29
CA GLU A 15 -4.83 -15.31 -4.92
C GLU A 15 -3.85 -15.89 -3.91
N ALA A 16 -3.27 -17.06 -4.19
CA ALA A 16 -2.25 -17.65 -3.33
C ALA A 16 -1.02 -16.75 -3.21
N TYR A 17 -0.55 -16.16 -4.31
CA TYR A 17 0.56 -15.22 -4.31
C TYR A 17 0.27 -13.99 -3.43
N LEU A 18 -0.90 -13.37 -3.59
CA LEU A 18 -1.30 -12.21 -2.77
C LEU A 18 -1.46 -12.57 -1.30
N LYS A 19 -2.06 -13.73 -0.98
CA LYS A 19 -2.17 -14.23 0.40
C LYS A 19 -0.80 -14.49 1.02
N TYR A 20 0.14 -15.01 0.22
CA TYR A 20 1.49 -15.30 0.67
C TYR A 20 2.30 -14.04 1.04
N LEU A 21 2.00 -12.88 0.44
CA LEU A 21 2.58 -11.61 0.89
C LEU A 21 2.27 -11.30 2.36
N TYR A 22 1.18 -11.85 2.91
CA TYR A 22 0.79 -11.70 4.31
C TYR A 22 1.19 -12.88 5.20
N SER A 23 1.86 -13.90 4.64
CA SER A 23 2.45 -14.98 5.43
C SER A 23 3.59 -14.46 6.32
N PRO A 24 3.98 -15.17 7.39
CA PRO A 24 5.13 -14.80 8.20
C PRO A 24 6.41 -14.59 7.36
N GLU A 25 6.65 -15.46 6.37
CA GLU A 25 7.80 -15.35 5.48
C GLU A 25 7.73 -14.12 4.57
N GLY A 26 6.57 -13.87 3.94
CA GLY A 26 6.36 -12.69 3.12
C GLY A 26 6.56 -11.38 3.89
N GLN A 27 6.11 -11.35 5.15
CA GLN A 27 6.26 -10.20 6.04
C GLN A 27 7.70 -10.03 6.54
N ASP A 28 8.45 -11.11 6.77
CA ASP A 28 9.88 -11.03 7.08
C ASP A 28 10.70 -10.49 5.89
N ILE A 29 10.39 -10.96 4.67
CA ILE A 29 10.99 -10.44 3.43
C ILE A 29 10.66 -8.96 3.27
N ALA A 30 9.44 -8.53 3.56
CA ALA A 30 9.06 -7.11 3.51
C ALA A 30 9.94 -6.26 4.45
N GLY A 31 10.11 -6.70 5.70
CA GLY A 31 10.96 -6.03 6.68
C GLY A 31 12.44 -5.98 6.28
N LYS A 32 12.97 -7.09 5.76
CA LYS A 32 14.34 -7.18 5.22
C LYS A 32 14.60 -6.17 4.09
N ASN A 33 13.57 -5.89 3.29
CA ASN A 33 13.61 -4.93 2.18
C ASN A 33 13.08 -3.53 2.57
N TYR A 34 13.10 -3.19 3.85
CA TYR A 34 12.76 -1.86 4.37
C TYR A 34 11.29 -1.42 4.21
N TYR A 35 10.38 -2.35 3.97
CA TYR A 35 8.94 -2.08 4.08
C TYR A 35 8.47 -2.37 5.51
N ARG A 36 7.57 -1.53 6.05
CA ARG A 36 7.01 -1.71 7.41
C ARG A 36 6.03 -2.90 7.42
N PRO A 37 6.36 -4.04 8.08
CA PRO A 37 5.48 -5.22 8.09
C PRO A 37 4.21 -4.98 8.92
N ARG A 38 3.14 -5.70 8.58
CA ARG A 38 1.88 -5.75 9.32
C ARG A 38 1.84 -6.87 10.36
N ASN A 39 2.54 -7.97 10.10
CA ASN A 39 2.68 -9.05 11.07
C ASN A 39 3.49 -8.56 12.28
N THR A 40 3.02 -8.85 13.50
CA THR A 40 3.59 -8.34 14.76
C THR A 40 4.99 -8.87 15.05
N GLU A 41 5.27 -10.14 14.72
CA GLU A 41 6.58 -10.76 14.93
C GLU A 41 7.63 -10.12 14.01
N ALA A 42 7.33 -10.01 12.71
CA ALA A 42 8.20 -9.35 11.75
C ALA A 42 8.39 -7.86 12.06
N ALA A 43 7.31 -7.16 12.43
CA ALA A 43 7.39 -5.75 12.81
C ALA A 43 8.28 -5.53 14.03
N THR A 44 8.22 -6.42 15.03
CA THR A 44 9.09 -6.36 16.22
C THR A 44 10.55 -6.64 15.85
N LYS A 45 10.79 -7.69 15.05
CA LYS A 45 12.14 -8.07 14.58
C LYS A 45 12.84 -6.93 13.84
N TRP A 46 12.13 -6.21 12.99
CA TRP A 46 12.68 -5.14 12.15
C TRP A 46 12.47 -3.72 12.72
N ALA A 47 11.93 -3.58 13.93
CA ALA A 47 11.57 -2.28 14.51
C ALA A 47 12.74 -1.28 14.57
N GLN A 48 13.95 -1.75 14.82
CA GLN A 48 15.15 -0.92 14.91
C GLN A 48 15.51 -0.23 13.58
N ASN A 49 15.02 -0.73 12.44
CA ASN A 49 15.27 -0.13 11.13
C ASN A 49 14.32 1.04 10.82
N PHE A 50 13.29 1.26 11.65
CA PHE A 50 12.25 2.23 11.38
C PHE A 50 12.15 3.26 12.50
N ALA A 51 12.58 4.48 12.20
CA ALA A 51 12.41 5.59 13.13
C ALA A 51 10.92 5.81 13.46
N PRO A 52 10.60 6.13 14.73
CA PRO A 52 9.25 6.51 15.12
C PRO A 52 8.93 7.88 14.51
N ILE A 53 7.86 7.94 13.73
CA ILE A 53 7.37 9.17 13.09
C ILE A 53 5.87 9.29 13.32
N LYS A 54 5.39 10.53 13.42
CA LYS A 54 3.95 10.81 13.51
C LYS A 54 3.36 10.62 12.10
N LEU A 55 2.39 9.71 12.00
CA LEU A 55 1.68 9.41 10.76
C LEU A 55 0.24 9.88 10.86
N PHE A 56 -0.35 10.19 9.71
CA PHE A 56 -1.79 10.32 9.55
C PHE A 56 -2.25 9.38 8.45
N THR A 57 -3.53 9.02 8.45
CA THR A 57 -4.11 8.24 7.35
C THR A 57 -4.80 9.16 6.34
N ILE A 58 -4.99 8.66 5.13
CA ILE A 58 -5.72 9.39 4.10
C ILE A 58 -7.19 9.62 4.48
N ASP A 59 -7.79 8.68 5.20
CA ASP A 59 -9.17 8.80 5.67
C ASP A 59 -9.31 9.92 6.70
N GLU A 60 -8.35 10.05 7.63
CA GLU A 60 -8.34 11.10 8.66
C GLU A 60 -8.21 12.51 8.07
N LYS A 61 -7.28 12.72 7.13
CA LYS A 61 -6.98 14.07 6.62
C LYS A 61 -7.81 14.47 5.41
N PHE A 62 -8.18 13.50 4.56
CA PHE A 62 -8.75 13.78 3.24
C PHE A 62 -10.09 13.09 2.99
N GLY A 63 -10.55 12.22 3.89
CA GLY A 63 -11.80 11.48 3.71
C GLY A 63 -11.71 10.38 2.66
N GLY A 64 -10.51 9.82 2.44
CA GLY A 64 -10.26 8.69 1.57
C GLY A 64 -9.75 9.06 0.16
N TRP A 65 -9.25 8.05 -0.55
CA TRP A 65 -8.59 8.23 -1.85
C TRP A 65 -9.46 8.89 -2.92
N ALA A 66 -10.75 8.55 -2.99
CA ALA A 66 -11.64 9.12 -4.02
C ALA A 66 -11.76 10.65 -3.90
N LYS A 67 -11.88 11.16 -2.67
CA LYS A 67 -11.98 12.60 -2.41
C LYS A 67 -10.63 13.30 -2.57
N ALA A 68 -9.55 12.68 -2.08
CA ALA A 68 -8.20 13.21 -2.23
C ALA A 68 -7.79 13.34 -3.70
N GLN A 69 -8.03 12.29 -4.49
CA GLN A 69 -7.74 12.25 -5.93
C GLN A 69 -8.49 13.38 -6.66
N LYS A 70 -9.81 13.45 -6.49
CA LYS A 70 -10.64 14.47 -7.15
C LYS A 70 -10.26 15.91 -6.79
N THR A 71 -9.92 16.16 -5.53
CA THR A 71 -9.62 17.52 -5.08
C THR A 71 -8.23 17.97 -5.53
N HIS A 72 -7.25 17.06 -5.50
CA HIS A 72 -5.85 17.44 -5.63
C HIS A 72 -5.23 17.10 -6.98
N PHE A 73 -5.67 16.03 -7.66
CA PHE A 73 -4.91 15.41 -8.75
C PHE A 73 -5.69 15.13 -10.04
N ASP A 74 -7.03 15.27 -10.04
CA ASP A 74 -7.80 15.29 -11.29
C ASP A 74 -7.51 16.58 -12.08
N ASP A 75 -7.79 16.58 -13.39
CA ASP A 75 -7.60 17.76 -14.24
C ASP A 75 -8.32 19.00 -13.68
N GLY A 76 -7.59 20.11 -13.54
CA GLY A 76 -8.07 21.33 -12.88
C GLY A 76 -8.03 21.27 -11.36
N GLY A 77 -7.43 20.24 -10.78
CA GLY A 77 -7.22 20.05 -9.35
C GLY A 77 -6.17 21.01 -8.78
N VAL A 78 -5.96 20.92 -7.47
CA VAL A 78 -5.01 21.80 -6.76
C VAL A 78 -3.59 21.66 -7.32
N PHE A 79 -3.15 20.46 -7.72
CA PHE A 79 -1.81 20.24 -8.27
C PHE A 79 -1.57 21.08 -9.54
N ASP A 80 -2.52 21.14 -10.47
CA ASP A 80 -2.40 21.93 -11.71
C ASP A 80 -2.27 23.43 -11.45
N SER A 81 -2.86 23.91 -10.35
CA SER A 81 -2.79 25.32 -9.95
C SER A 81 -1.43 25.72 -9.36
N ILE A 82 -0.70 24.75 -8.78
CA ILE A 82 0.60 24.99 -8.15
C ILE A 82 1.78 24.56 -9.03
N TYR A 83 1.54 23.66 -9.98
CA TYR A 83 2.56 23.14 -10.87
C TYR A 83 2.90 24.18 -11.95
N LYS A 84 4.17 24.59 -11.97
CA LYS A 84 4.77 25.37 -13.06
C LYS A 84 5.85 24.50 -13.69
N PRO A 85 5.80 24.24 -15.00
CA PRO A 85 6.79 23.43 -15.70
C PRO A 85 8.19 24.03 -15.67
#